data_AF-A0A034VT25-F1
#
_entry.id   AF-A0A034VT25-F1
#
_cell.length_a   1.000
_cell.length_b   1.000
_cell.length_c   1.000
_cell.angle_alpha   90.00
_cell.angle_beta   90.00
_cell.angle_gamma   90.00
#
_symmetry.space_group_name_H-M   'P 1'
#
loop_
_entity.id
_entity.type
_entity.pdbx_description
1 polymer ?
#
loop_
_entity_poly.entity_id
_entity_poly.type
_entity_poly.pdbx_seq_one_letter_code
_entity_poly.pdbx_strand_id
1 'polypeptide(L)'
;MPFVNRLLLAVILSVVLQCLMVNAYYSGVVNLFTLVQPNYNLYKEEIISDRKELKFRSYWQVDLGPPNQEGLIPIASTEYNAYYHGYRTRNKAYKEPMMETRMDEAFLRDITS
;
A
#
# COMPACT_ATOMS: atom_id res chain seq x y z
N MET A 1 -20.20 -28.73 -41.34
CA MET A 1 -19.11 -28.86 -40.35
C MET A 1 -18.85 -27.59 -39.50
N PRO A 2 -19.87 -26.84 -39.00
CA PRO A 2 -19.63 -25.67 -38.14
C PRO A 2 -19.46 -26.02 -36.65
N PHE A 3 -19.99 -27.17 -36.21
CA PHE A 3 -20.02 -27.57 -34.80
C PHE A 3 -18.62 -27.94 -34.28
N VAL A 4 -17.84 -28.67 -35.09
CA VAL A 4 -16.45 -29.06 -34.77
C VAL A 4 -15.56 -27.83 -34.63
N ASN A 5 -15.70 -26.84 -35.52
CA ASN A 5 -14.94 -25.59 -35.43
C ASN A 5 -15.31 -24.77 -34.19
N ARG A 6 -16.60 -24.73 -33.80
CA ARG A 6 -17.04 -24.02 -32.58
C ARG A 6 -16.52 -24.70 -31.31
N LEU A 7 -16.51 -26.03 -31.27
CA LEU A 7 -15.97 -26.79 -30.14
C LEU A 7 -14.46 -26.57 -29.99
N LEU A 8 -13.73 -26.61 -31.10
CA LEU A 8 -12.28 -26.42 -31.11
C LEU A 8 -11.90 -25.00 -30.68
N LEU A 9 -12.67 -24.00 -31.11
CA LEU A 9 -12.48 -22.60 -30.69
C LEU A 9 -12.77 -22.40 -29.20
N ALA A 10 -13.80 -23.06 -28.66
CA ALA A 10 -14.12 -23.01 -27.23
C ALA A 10 -13.03 -23.65 -26.35
N VAL A 11 -12.41 -24.73 -26.83
CA VAL A 11 -11.28 -25.39 -26.12
C VAL A 11 -10.02 -24.51 -26.16
N ILE A 12 -9.71 -23.90 -27.30
CA ILE A 12 -8.57 -22.95 -27.36
C ILE A 12 -8.82 -21.76 -26.44
N LEU A 13 -10.04 -21.22 -26.46
CA LEU A 13 -10.43 -20.10 -25.60
C LEU A 13 -10.31 -20.46 -24.11
N SER A 14 -10.76 -21.66 -23.70
CA SER A 14 -10.67 -22.10 -22.31
C SER A 14 -9.22 -22.27 -21.84
N VAL A 15 -8.34 -22.81 -22.69
CA VAL A 15 -6.90 -22.93 -22.40
C VAL A 15 -6.25 -21.56 -22.28
N VAL A 16 -6.55 -20.62 -23.19
CA VAL A 16 -6.03 -19.25 -23.12
C VAL A 16 -6.50 -18.54 -21.85
N LEU A 17 -7.78 -18.68 -21.47
CA LEU A 17 -8.31 -18.12 -20.23
C LEU A 17 -7.66 -18.73 -18.98
N GLN A 18 -7.40 -20.04 -18.97
CA GLN A 18 -6.68 -20.71 -17.88
C GLN A 18 -5.24 -20.19 -17.76
N CYS A 19 -4.52 -20.03 -18.87
CA CYS A 19 -3.17 -19.45 -18.87
C CYS A 19 -3.14 -18.00 -18.36
N LEU A 20 -4.15 -17.19 -18.72
CA LEU A 20 -4.29 -15.82 -18.24
C LEU A 20 -4.62 -15.76 -16.74
N MET A 21 -5.54 -16.60 -16.26
CA MET A 21 -5.88 -16.67 -14.83
C MET A 21 -4.69 -17.08 -13.97
N VAL A 22 -3.92 -18.07 -14.41
CA VAL A 22 -2.70 -18.50 -13.72
C VAL A 22 -1.71 -17.36 -13.60
N ASN A 23 -1.56 -16.53 -14.64
CA ASN A 23 -0.63 -15.40 -14.63
C ASN A 23 -1.09 -14.23 -13.74
N ALA A 24 -2.40 -13.98 -13.67
CA ALA A 24 -2.97 -12.94 -12.80
C ALA A 24 -2.81 -13.28 -11.30
N TYR A 25 -2.73 -14.55 -10.95
CA TYR A 25 -2.57 -15.01 -9.56
C TYR A 25 -1.14 -14.86 -9.02
N TYR A 26 -0.15 -14.55 -9.87
CA TYR A 26 1.28 -14.51 -9.50
C TYR A 26 1.78 -13.18 -8.93
N SER A 27 0.99 -12.10 -8.98
CA SER A 27 1.36 -10.82 -8.37
C SER A 27 0.18 -10.27 -7.56
N GLY A 28 0.18 -10.54 -6.26
CA GLY A 28 -0.88 -10.13 -5.36
C GLY A 28 -0.35 -9.67 -4.02
N VAL A 29 -0.95 -8.61 -3.46
CA VAL A 29 -0.81 -8.30 -2.04
C VAL A 29 -1.53 -9.42 -1.29
N VAL A 30 -0.77 -10.20 -0.51
CA VAL A 30 -1.28 -11.34 0.26
C VAL A 30 -1.87 -10.88 1.59
N ASN A 31 -1.28 -9.84 2.19
CA ASN A 31 -1.77 -9.30 3.43
C ASN A 31 -1.48 -7.80 3.51
N LEU A 32 -2.45 -7.06 4.05
CA LEU A 32 -2.35 -5.63 4.30
C LEU A 32 -2.81 -5.37 5.74
N PHE A 33 -1.91 -4.89 6.58
CA PHE A 33 -2.22 -4.40 7.91
C PHE A 33 -1.97 -2.89 7.94
N THR A 34 -2.99 -2.12 8.30
CA THR A 34 -2.85 -0.67 8.52
C THR A 34 -3.37 -0.34 9.89
N LEU A 35 -2.51 0.25 10.72
CA LEU A 35 -2.88 0.83 11.99
C LEU A 35 -2.72 2.35 11.88
N VAL A 36 -3.85 3.03 11.88
CA VAL A 36 -3.89 4.49 11.93
C VAL A 36 -4.29 4.90 13.34
N GLN A 37 -3.37 5.52 14.07
CA GLN A 37 -3.70 6.27 15.27
C GLN A 37 -3.80 7.74 14.87
N PRO A 38 -5.01 8.31 14.84
CA PRO A 38 -5.21 9.71 14.50
C PRO A 38 -4.27 10.60 15.32
N ASN A 39 -3.56 11.50 14.64
CA ASN A 39 -2.67 12.51 15.22
C ASN A 39 -1.34 12.04 15.83
N TYR A 40 -0.98 10.76 15.73
CA TYR A 40 0.26 10.26 16.38
C TYR A 40 1.07 9.29 15.53
N ASN A 41 0.45 8.22 15.02
CA ASN A 41 1.19 7.14 14.36
C ASN A 41 0.43 6.59 13.17
N LEU A 42 1.15 6.39 12.07
CA LEU A 42 0.70 5.61 10.94
C LEU A 42 1.64 4.42 10.80
N TYR A 43 1.09 3.22 10.88
CA TYR A 43 1.81 1.99 10.55
C TYR A 43 1.09 1.28 9.42
N LYS A 44 1.83 0.91 8.38
CA LYS A 44 1.33 0.18 7.24
C LYS A 44 2.28 -0.95 6.94
N GLU A 45 1.76 -2.15 6.79
CA GLU A 45 2.51 -3.35 6.47
C GLU A 45 1.83 -4.10 5.33
N GLU A 46 2.62 -4.44 4.32
CA GLU A 46 2.20 -5.11 3.10
C GLU A 46 3.09 -6.33 2.89
N ILE A 47 2.45 -7.49 2.77
CA ILE A 47 3.11 -8.72 2.30
C ILE A 47 2.69 -8.91 0.85
N ILE A 48 3.64 -8.83 -0.06
CA ILE A 48 3.42 -8.96 -1.50
C ILE A 48 4.00 -10.30 -1.93
N SER A 49 3.18 -11.12 -2.58
CA SER A 49 3.68 -12.30 -3.30
C SER A 49 3.81 -11.90 -4.77
N ASP A 50 5.05 -11.86 -5.25
CA ASP A 50 5.37 -11.56 -6.64
C ASP A 50 6.28 -12.66 -7.16
N ARG A 51 5.84 -13.40 -8.20
CA ARG A 51 6.61 -14.49 -8.84
C ARG A 51 7.13 -15.56 -7.87
N LYS A 52 6.33 -15.92 -6.86
CA LYS A 52 6.67 -16.86 -5.77
C LYS A 52 7.69 -16.34 -4.75
N GLU A 53 8.07 -15.07 -4.81
CA GLU A 53 8.87 -14.41 -3.78
C GLU A 53 7.96 -13.60 -2.86
N LEU A 54 8.12 -13.81 -1.55
CA LEU A 54 7.48 -12.98 -0.53
C LEU A 54 8.34 -11.74 -0.32
N LYS A 55 7.78 -10.59 -0.68
CA LYS A 55 8.32 -9.26 -0.39
C LYS A 55 7.56 -8.68 0.78
N PHE A 56 8.30 -8.18 1.75
CA PHE A 56 7.75 -7.53 2.93
C PHE A 56 8.00 -6.04 2.83
N ARG A 57 6.97 -5.23 2.94
CA ARG A 57 7.08 -3.78 2.97
C ARG A 57 6.35 -3.24 4.18
N SER A 58 7.10 -2.60 5.08
CA SER A 58 6.55 -1.90 6.23
C SER A 58 6.90 -0.42 6.14
N TYR A 59 5.94 0.41 6.47
CA TYR A 59 6.06 1.85 6.55
C TYR A 59 5.54 2.28 7.91
N TRP A 60 6.39 2.96 8.66
CA TRP A 60 6.04 3.54 9.93
C TRP A 60 6.30 5.04 9.90
N GLN A 61 5.35 5.82 10.38
CA GLN A 61 5.43 7.27 10.50
C GLN A 61 4.92 7.67 11.88
N VAL A 62 5.65 8.58 12.53
CA VAL A 62 5.36 9.09 13.86
C VAL A 62 5.55 10.60 13.93
N ASP A 63 4.63 11.26 14.60
CA ASP A 63 4.75 12.67 14.97
C ASP A 63 5.68 12.79 16.19
N LEU A 64 6.74 13.58 16.05
CA LEU A 64 7.76 13.73 17.11
C LEU A 64 7.40 14.78 18.17
N GLY A 65 6.26 15.47 18.03
CA GLY A 65 5.84 16.49 18.98
C GLY A 65 4.73 17.43 18.48
N PRO A 66 4.46 18.52 19.21
CA PRO A 66 3.55 19.56 18.77
C PRO A 66 4.12 20.36 17.58
N PRO A 67 3.28 21.10 16.83
CA PRO A 67 3.74 22.00 15.78
C PRO A 67 4.68 23.07 16.32
N ASN A 68 5.64 23.50 15.50
CA ASN A 68 6.49 24.65 15.80
C ASN A 68 5.70 25.97 15.66
N GLN A 69 6.37 27.11 15.89
CA GLN A 69 5.77 28.45 15.75
C GLN A 69 5.23 28.75 14.34
N GLU A 70 5.66 28.00 13.32
CA GLU A 70 5.22 28.11 11.92
C GLU A 70 4.07 27.14 11.61
N GLY A 71 3.57 26.38 12.60
CA GLY A 71 2.50 25.39 12.40
C GLY A 71 2.96 24.08 11.74
N LEU A 72 4.26 23.80 11.69
CA LEU A 72 4.83 22.59 11.11
C LEU A 72 5.09 21.52 12.17
N ILE A 73 4.65 20.29 11.92
CA ILE A 73 4.85 19.13 12.79
C ILE A 73 6.12 18.40 12.37
N PRO A 74 7.07 18.15 13.30
CA PRO A 74 8.21 17.30 13.02
C PRO A 74 7.78 15.83 12.93
N ILE A 75 8.14 15.17 11.84
CA ILE A 75 7.75 13.79 11.54
C ILE A 75 9.01 12.95 11.34
N ALA A 76 9.02 11.75 11.91
CA ALA A 76 9.94 10.69 11.54
C ALA A 76 9.20 9.60 10.77
N SER A 77 9.80 9.12 9.69
CA SER A 77 9.31 7.94 9.00
C SER A 77 10.42 6.92 8.73
N THR A 78 10.03 5.66 8.77
CA THR A 78 10.87 4.49 8.52
C THR A 78 10.18 3.64 7.48
N GLU A 79 10.84 3.42 6.36
CA GLU A 79 10.43 2.45 5.35
C GLU A 79 11.36 1.24 5.43
N TYR A 80 10.78 0.07 5.65
CA TYR A 80 11.47 -1.21 5.71
C TYR A 80 10.99 -2.10 4.57
N ASN A 81 11.91 -2.51 3.71
CA ASN A 81 11.64 -3.43 2.61
C ASN A 81 12.52 -4.67 2.76
N ALA A 82 11.92 -5.85 2.89
CA ALA A 82 12.61 -7.13 2.87
C ALA A 82 12.32 -7.87 1.56
N TYR A 83 13.38 -8.38 0.96
CA TYR A 83 13.39 -9.16 -0.28
C TYR A 83 14.10 -10.49 -0.02
N TYR A 84 13.99 -11.42 -0.96
CA TYR A 84 14.65 -12.72 -0.86
C TYR A 84 16.19 -12.63 -0.63
N HIS A 85 16.83 -11.59 -1.18
CA HIS A 85 18.29 -11.39 -1.10
C HIS A 85 18.75 -10.43 0.01
N GLY A 86 17.86 -10.02 0.91
CA GLY A 86 18.22 -9.13 2.03
C GLY A 86 17.17 -8.06 2.29
N TYR A 87 17.54 -7.06 3.09
CA TYR A 87 16.63 -6.00 3.50
C TYR A 87 17.22 -4.61 3.21
N ARG A 88 16.33 -3.63 3.04
CA ARG A 88 16.65 -2.22 2.90
C ARG A 88 15.80 -1.42 3.85
N THR A 89 16.45 -0.56 4.63
CA THR A 89 15.78 0.42 5.49
C THR A 89 16.04 1.82 4.98
N ARG A 90 15.04 2.69 5.12
CA ARG A 90 15.15 4.12 4.80
C ARG A 90 14.47 4.92 5.88
N ASN A 91 15.27 5.68 6.61
CA ASN A 91 14.78 6.59 7.63
C ASN A 91 14.76 8.01 7.06
N LYS A 92 13.70 8.74 7.36
CA LYS A 92 13.57 10.16 7.01
C LYS A 92 13.06 10.92 8.23
N ALA A 93 13.54 12.15 8.37
CA ALA A 93 13.00 13.11 9.30
C ALA A 93 12.72 14.40 8.52
N TYR A 94 11.51 14.91 8.63
CA TYR A 94 11.07 16.10 7.91
C TYR A 94 9.97 16.81 8.71
N LYS A 95 9.42 17.90 8.15
CA LYS A 95 8.34 18.66 8.76
C LYS A 95 7.19 18.79 7.77
N GLU A 96 5.96 18.62 8.22
CA GLU A 96 4.75 18.82 7.40
C GLU A 96 3.80 19.83 8.06
N PRO A 97 2.97 20.55 7.29
CA PRO A 97 1.95 21.42 7.84
C PRO A 97 0.93 20.64 8.68
N MET A 98 0.60 21.16 9.86
CA MET A 98 -0.44 20.57 10.72
C MET A 98 -1.80 20.44 10.01
N MET A 99 -2.13 21.40 9.15
CA MET A 99 -3.37 21.41 8.36
C MET A 99 -3.49 20.19 7.44
N GLU A 100 -2.39 19.69 6.91
CA GLU A 100 -2.38 18.56 5.96
C GLU A 100 -2.40 17.19 6.67
N THR A 101 -2.02 17.16 7.96
CA THR A 101 -1.80 15.91 8.72
C THR A 101 -2.83 15.63 9.83
N ARG A 102 -3.46 16.67 10.41
CA ARG A 102 -4.36 16.53 11.57
C ARG A 102 -5.77 17.08 11.40
N MET A 103 -6.06 17.85 10.36
CA MET A 103 -7.43 18.33 10.14
C MET A 103 -8.27 17.26 9.45
N ASP A 104 -9.11 16.62 10.26
CA ASP A 104 -10.28 15.89 9.76
C ASP A 104 -11.20 16.88 9.03
N GLU A 105 -11.71 16.53 7.85
CA GLU A 105 -12.57 17.43 7.04
C GLU A 105 -13.79 17.95 7.83
N ALA A 106 -14.22 17.19 8.84
CA ALA A 106 -15.28 17.59 9.77
C ALA A 106 -14.93 18.83 10.60
N PHE A 107 -13.68 19.00 11.01
CA PHE A 107 -13.22 20.14 11.81
C PHE A 107 -13.17 21.44 10.99
N LEU A 108 -12.89 21.35 9.69
CA LEU A 108 -12.93 22.49 8.78
C LEU A 108 -14.35 23.03 8.57
N ARG A 109 -15.37 22.17 8.65
CA ARG A 109 -16.77 22.59 8.48
C ARG A 109 -17.26 23.44 9.65
N ASP A 110 -16.90 23.09 10.88
CA ASP A 110 -17.31 23.80 12.10
C ASP A 110 -16.71 25.20 12.25
N ILE A 111 -15.59 25.50 11.58
CA ILE A 111 -14.98 26.85 11.62
C ILE A 111 -15.64 27.79 10.59
N THR A 112 -16.36 27.25 9.61
CA THR A 112 -16.96 28.00 8.49
C THR A 112 -18.48 28.22 8.61
N SER A 113 -19.10 27.74 9.70
CA SER A 113 -20.52 27.98 10.05
C SER A 113 -20.66 29.05 11.13
#